data_AF-A0A1G4RZS1-F1
#
_entry.id   AF-A0A1G4RZS1-F1
#
_cell.length_a   1.000
_cell.length_b   1.000
_cell.length_c   1.000
_cell.angle_alpha   90.00
_cell.angle_beta   90.00
_cell.angle_gamma   90.00
#
_symmetry.space_group_name_H-M   'P 1'
#
loop_
_entity.id
_entity.type
_entity.pdbx_description
1 polymer ?
#
loop_
_entity_poly.entity_id
_entity_poly.type
_entity_poly.pdbx_seq_one_letter_code
_entity_poly.pdbx_strand_id
1 'polypeptide(L)'
;MGKTGRIHAWEPWFFLFFGVFHLHRIWGLVDRQSYASFWLGIMENKGWPYFVIMGVLAALCVLGIVTFIRELGHNFWWRWVYIGGGAYLLFDLFAIATGMRFWNELIMKMFDTTLPYWNVIWSAFILLGGAVFVLGIILLRKRVKT
;
A
#
# COMPACT_ATOMS: atom_id res chain seq x y z
N MET A 1 36.20 5.20 1.06
CA MET A 1 35.27 4.71 2.10
C MET A 1 33.85 4.89 1.57
N GLY A 2 33.25 3.83 1.02
CA GLY A 2 31.87 3.89 0.53
C GLY A 2 30.92 4.05 1.71
N LYS A 3 30.11 5.11 1.72
CA LYS A 3 29.06 5.30 2.72
C LYS A 3 28.03 4.17 2.53
N THR A 4 28.00 3.23 3.46
CA THR A 4 26.97 2.18 3.50
C THR A 4 25.62 2.85 3.75
N GLY A 5 24.65 2.63 2.86
CA GLY A 5 23.30 3.16 3.02
C GLY A 5 22.72 2.75 4.37
N ARG A 6 22.14 3.70 5.13
CA ARG A 6 21.61 3.44 6.47
C ARG A 6 20.14 3.04 6.37
N ILE A 7 19.75 1.93 6.98
CA ILE A 7 18.32 1.58 7.14
C ILE A 7 17.75 2.47 8.23
N HIS A 8 16.81 3.35 7.90
CA HIS A 8 16.16 4.19 8.91
C HIS A 8 15.23 3.36 9.78
N ALA A 9 15.07 3.78 11.05
CA ALA A 9 14.29 3.04 12.03
C ALA A 9 12.83 2.80 11.61
N TRP A 10 12.27 3.72 10.83
CA TRP A 10 10.87 3.68 10.40
C TRP A 10 10.64 2.84 9.13
N GLU A 11 11.68 2.55 8.32
CA GLU A 11 11.49 1.82 7.05
C GLU A 11 10.95 0.40 7.27
N PRO A 12 11.48 -0.41 8.22
CA PRO A 12 10.90 -1.73 8.49
C PRO A 12 9.43 -1.63 8.91
N TRP A 13 9.08 -0.65 9.75
CA TRP A 13 7.71 -0.43 10.21
C TRP A 13 6.78 -0.02 9.07
N PHE A 14 7.27 0.80 8.12
CA PHE A 14 6.52 1.12 6.90
C PHE A 14 6.17 -0.15 6.13
N PHE A 15 7.15 -1.01 5.85
CA PHE A 15 6.93 -2.24 5.08
C PHE A 15 6.03 -3.24 5.84
N LEU A 16 6.16 -3.35 7.16
CA LEU A 16 5.28 -4.17 7.98
C LEU A 16 3.84 -3.65 7.92
N PHE A 17 3.62 -2.35 8.12
CA PHE A 17 2.30 -1.74 8.07
C PHE A 17 1.66 -1.89 6.69
N PHE A 18 2.39 -1.55 5.62
CA PHE A 18 1.91 -1.73 4.25
C PHE A 18 1.60 -3.18 3.91
N GLY A 19 2.42 -4.12 4.40
CA GLY A 19 2.19 -5.54 4.23
C GLY A 19 0.88 -5.98 4.87
N VAL A 20 0.67 -5.63 6.14
CA VAL A 20 -0.60 -5.92 6.87
C VAL A 20 -1.79 -5.25 6.18
N PHE A 21 -1.62 -4.01 5.73
CA PHE A 21 -2.63 -3.28 4.96
C PHE A 21 -2.95 -3.95 3.61
N HIS A 22 -2.12 -4.83 3.08
CA HIS A 22 -2.49 -5.65 1.92
C HIS A 22 -3.05 -7.01 2.32
N LEU A 23 -2.57 -7.61 3.41
CA LEU A 23 -3.04 -8.89 3.90
C LEU A 23 -4.49 -8.87 4.40
N HIS A 24 -5.04 -7.73 4.83
CA HIS A 24 -6.46 -7.65 5.20
C HIS A 24 -7.40 -8.06 4.05
N ARG A 25 -6.92 -7.99 2.79
CA ARG A 25 -7.65 -8.42 1.58
C ARG A 25 -7.95 -9.92 1.55
N ILE A 26 -7.33 -10.72 2.44
CA ILE A 26 -7.74 -12.11 2.70
C ILE A 26 -9.24 -12.17 3.05
N TRP A 27 -9.76 -11.16 3.76
CA TRP A 27 -11.18 -11.03 4.02
C TRP A 27 -12.01 -11.02 2.73
N GLY A 28 -11.55 -10.34 1.68
CA GLY A 28 -12.22 -10.35 0.38
C GLY A 28 -12.25 -11.71 -0.32
N LEU A 29 -11.36 -12.65 0.03
CA LEU A 29 -11.44 -14.03 -0.46
C LEU A 29 -12.40 -14.90 0.36
N VAL A 30 -12.52 -14.62 1.65
CA VAL A 30 -13.39 -15.37 2.59
C VAL A 30 -14.85 -14.93 2.43
N ASP A 31 -15.09 -13.62 2.40
CA ASP A 31 -16.43 -13.03 2.22
C ASP A 31 -16.34 -11.81 1.29
N ARG A 32 -16.69 -12.04 0.03
CA ARG A 32 -16.64 -11.01 -1.00
C ARG A 32 -17.62 -9.87 -0.74
N GLN A 33 -18.84 -10.20 -0.32
CA GLN A 33 -19.94 -9.24 -0.20
C GLN A 33 -19.72 -8.32 0.99
N SER A 34 -19.34 -8.87 2.13
CA SER A 34 -19.05 -8.08 3.32
C SER A 34 -17.82 -7.19 3.12
N TYR A 35 -16.77 -7.72 2.50
CA TYR A 35 -15.57 -6.95 2.17
C TYR A 35 -15.86 -5.79 1.20
N ALA A 36 -16.58 -6.05 0.10
CA ALA A 36 -16.91 -5.01 -0.87
C ALA A 36 -17.81 -3.93 -0.27
N SER A 37 -18.88 -4.32 0.43
CA SER A 37 -19.83 -3.37 1.02
C SER A 37 -19.17 -2.49 2.10
N PHE A 38 -18.24 -3.04 2.89
CA PHE A 38 -17.48 -2.26 3.86
C PHE A 38 -16.60 -1.18 3.19
N TRP A 39 -15.78 -1.56 2.22
CA TRP A 39 -14.86 -0.61 1.57
C TRP A 39 -15.59 0.41 0.70
N LEU A 40 -16.62 -0.01 -0.05
CA LEU A 40 -17.49 0.90 -0.79
C LEU A 40 -18.20 1.86 0.17
N GLY A 41 -18.73 1.36 1.29
CA GLY A 41 -19.36 2.18 2.32
C GLY A 41 -18.43 3.22 2.93
N ILE A 42 -17.14 2.90 3.16
CA ILE A 42 -16.15 3.89 3.60
C ILE A 42 -15.93 4.97 2.54
N MET A 43 -15.80 4.58 1.26
CA MET A 43 -15.57 5.52 0.16
C MET A 43 -16.77 6.44 -0.11
N GLU A 44 -17.99 5.91 -0.01
CA GLU A 44 -19.23 6.66 -0.26
C GLU A 44 -19.56 7.63 0.87
N ASN A 45 -19.47 7.18 2.13
CA ASN A 45 -19.83 8.01 3.29
C ASN A 45 -18.84 9.16 3.52
N LYS A 46 -17.61 9.07 2.99
CA LYS A 46 -16.53 10.06 3.15
C LYS A 46 -16.41 10.60 4.59
N GLY A 47 -16.63 9.73 5.57
CA GLY A 47 -16.61 10.09 6.99
C GLY A 47 -15.19 10.24 7.55
N TRP A 48 -15.10 10.41 8.86
CA TRP A 48 -13.80 10.46 9.56
C TRP A 48 -12.87 9.26 9.25
N PRO A 49 -13.34 7.99 9.13
CA PRO A 49 -12.44 6.86 8.88
C PRO A 49 -11.78 6.95 7.50
N TYR A 50 -12.54 7.43 6.51
CA TYR A 50 -12.04 7.66 5.16
C TYR A 50 -10.89 8.65 5.17
N PHE A 51 -11.08 9.83 5.75
CA PHE A 51 -10.02 10.85 5.78
C PHE A 51 -8.79 10.42 6.59
N VAL A 52 -8.98 9.69 7.69
CA VAL A 52 -7.86 9.15 8.48
C VAL A 52 -7.05 8.14 7.66
N ILE A 53 -7.70 7.17 7.02
CA ILE A 53 -7.02 6.16 6.21
C ILE A 53 -6.28 6.83 5.04
N MET A 54 -6.97 7.68 4.27
CA MET A 54 -6.39 8.35 3.11
C MET A 54 -5.22 9.26 3.51
N GLY A 55 -5.36 10.01 4.61
CA GLY A 55 -4.32 10.90 5.12
C GLY A 55 -3.08 10.17 5.61
N VAL A 56 -3.26 9.10 6.39
CA VAL A 56 -2.14 8.27 6.88
C VAL A 56 -1.40 7.62 5.71
N LEU A 57 -2.13 7.05 4.74
CA LEU A 57 -1.54 6.45 3.55
C LEU A 57 -0.77 7.48 2.72
N ALA A 58 -1.34 8.65 2.46
CA ALA A 58 -0.67 9.73 1.75
C ALA A 58 0.63 10.15 2.43
N ALA A 59 0.58 10.39 3.75
CA ALA A 59 1.75 10.80 4.52
C ALA A 59 2.87 9.76 4.46
N LEU A 60 2.54 8.48 4.62
CA LEU A 60 3.51 7.39 4.52
C LEU A 60 4.14 7.30 3.11
N CYS A 61 3.35 7.45 2.05
CA CYS A 61 3.86 7.45 0.68
C CYS A 61 4.79 8.63 0.40
N VAL A 62 4.41 9.84 0.83
CA VAL A 62 5.27 11.03 0.68
C VAL A 62 6.58 10.84 1.45
N LEU A 63 6.54 10.35 2.69
CA LEU A 63 7.74 10.05 3.47
C LEU A 63 8.65 9.02 2.77
N GLY A 64 8.05 7.98 2.18
CA GLY A 64 8.76 6.99 1.37
C GLY A 64 9.48 7.61 0.18
N ILE A 65 8.77 8.40 -0.63
CA ILE A 65 9.32 9.06 -1.82
C ILE A 65 10.41 10.07 -1.44
N VAL A 66 10.19 10.89 -0.41
CA VAL A 66 11.21 11.84 0.09
C VAL A 66 12.47 11.11 0.52
N THR A 67 12.33 9.97 1.20
CA THR A 67 13.49 9.16 1.62
C THR A 67 14.21 8.54 0.43
N PHE A 68 13.47 8.05 -0.57
CA PHE A 68 14.05 7.57 -1.82
C PHE A 68 14.89 8.66 -2.49
N ILE A 69 14.36 9.88 -2.60
CA ILE A 69 15.06 11.01 -3.24
C ILE A 69 16.31 11.40 -2.45
N ARG A 70 16.22 11.49 -1.12
CA ARG A 70 17.36 11.83 -0.26
C ARG A 70 18.49 10.80 -0.35
N GLU A 71 18.15 9.54 -0.55
CA GLU A 71 19.09 8.42 -0.56
C GLU A 71 19.38 7.88 -1.97
N LEU A 72 19.05 8.64 -3.02
CA LEU A 72 19.24 8.27 -4.43
C LEU A 72 20.67 7.77 -4.74
N GLY A 73 21.69 8.35 -4.09
CA GLY A 73 23.09 8.00 -4.29
C GLY A 73 23.55 6.70 -3.63
N HIS A 74 22.85 6.20 -2.59
CA HIS A 74 23.17 4.95 -1.88
C HIS A 74 21.94 4.07 -1.73
N ASN A 75 21.21 3.93 -2.83
CA ASN A 75 19.87 3.41 -2.77
C ASN A 75 19.86 1.88 -2.73
N PHE A 76 19.16 1.32 -1.75
CA PHE A 76 18.88 -0.10 -1.73
C PHE A 76 17.75 -0.44 -2.70
N TRP A 77 17.85 -1.59 -3.38
CA TRP A 77 16.86 -2.00 -4.38
C TRP A 77 15.41 -2.01 -3.86
N TRP A 78 15.19 -2.35 -2.58
CA TRP A 78 13.84 -2.39 -2.01
C TRP A 78 13.17 -1.01 -1.86
N ARG A 79 13.93 0.09 -1.81
CA ARG A 79 13.35 1.44 -1.70
C ARG A 79 12.61 1.85 -2.98
N TRP A 80 12.84 1.18 -4.12
CA TRP A 80 12.03 1.36 -5.33
C TRP A 80 10.54 1.10 -5.11
N VAL A 81 10.18 0.31 -4.10
CA VAL A 81 8.77 0.13 -3.68
C VAL A 81 8.13 1.46 -3.28
N TYR A 82 8.89 2.42 -2.73
CA TYR A 82 8.36 3.75 -2.39
C TYR A 82 7.97 4.54 -3.64
N ILE A 83 8.71 4.40 -4.73
CA ILE A 83 8.36 5.06 -6.00
C ILE A 83 7.22 4.31 -6.67
N GLY A 84 7.38 3.01 -6.92
CA GLY A 84 6.35 2.24 -7.62
C GLY A 84 5.02 2.20 -6.88
N GLY A 85 5.03 1.63 -5.67
CA GLY A 85 3.82 1.49 -4.86
C GLY A 85 3.35 2.82 -4.27
N GLY A 86 4.26 3.69 -3.83
CA GLY A 86 3.89 4.96 -3.23
C GLY A 86 3.36 5.98 -4.23
N ALA A 87 3.94 6.09 -5.43
CA ALA A 87 3.39 6.97 -6.46
C ALA A 87 2.05 6.45 -6.99
N TYR A 88 1.91 5.13 -7.16
CA TYR A 88 0.63 4.52 -7.52
C TYR A 88 -0.45 4.85 -6.48
N LEU A 89 -0.15 4.65 -5.18
CA LEU A 89 -1.13 4.96 -4.14
C LEU A 89 -1.47 6.46 -4.11
N LEU A 90 -0.49 7.36 -4.23
CA LEU A 90 -0.77 8.79 -4.31
C LEU A 90 -1.65 9.15 -5.53
N PHE A 91 -1.42 8.50 -6.66
CA PHE A 91 -2.27 8.64 -7.83
C PHE A 91 -3.70 8.14 -7.57
N ASP A 92 -3.87 6.98 -6.91
CA ASP A 92 -5.18 6.46 -6.51
C ASP A 92 -5.93 7.46 -5.62
N LEU A 93 -5.26 7.97 -4.59
CA LEU A 93 -5.84 8.95 -3.67
C LEU A 93 -6.23 10.24 -4.41
N PHE A 94 -5.39 10.71 -5.34
CA PHE A 94 -5.68 11.86 -6.18
C PHE A 94 -6.86 11.63 -7.11
N ALA A 95 -6.94 10.46 -7.76
CA ALA A 95 -8.00 10.12 -8.68
C ALA A 95 -9.36 10.00 -7.96
N ILE A 96 -9.38 9.43 -6.76
CA ILE A 96 -10.57 9.40 -5.89
C ILE A 96 -10.96 10.82 -5.45
N ALA A 97 -9.99 11.64 -5.03
CA ALA A 97 -10.24 13.00 -4.55
C ALA A 97 -10.77 13.93 -5.65
N THR A 98 -10.26 13.80 -6.87
CA THR A 98 -10.71 14.57 -8.05
C THR A 98 -11.95 14.01 -8.72
N GLY A 99 -12.43 12.84 -8.29
CA GLY A 99 -13.61 12.20 -8.85
C GLY A 99 -13.41 11.73 -10.30
N MET A 100 -12.19 11.35 -10.68
CA MET A 100 -11.86 10.97 -12.05
C MET A 100 -12.73 9.79 -12.52
N ARG A 101 -13.60 10.03 -13.51
CA ARG A 101 -14.65 9.08 -13.92
C ARG A 101 -14.10 7.71 -14.30
N PHE A 102 -13.05 7.69 -15.12
CA PHE A 102 -12.39 6.45 -15.54
C PHE A 102 -11.87 5.63 -14.35
N TRP A 103 -11.21 6.29 -13.39
CA TRP A 103 -10.64 5.61 -12.23
C TRP A 103 -11.72 5.09 -11.29
N ASN A 104 -12.77 5.88 -11.06
CA ASN A 104 -13.92 5.46 -10.28
C ASN A 104 -14.61 4.24 -10.90
N GLU A 105 -14.85 4.23 -12.21
CA GLU A 105 -15.41 3.06 -12.91
C GLU A 105 -14.52 1.80 -12.74
N LEU A 106 -13.20 1.96 -12.76
CA LEU A 106 -12.25 0.87 -12.56
C LEU A 106 -12.29 0.35 -11.12
N ILE A 107 -12.34 1.24 -10.13
CA ILE A 107 -12.50 0.87 -8.71
C ILE A 107 -13.80 0.10 -8.51
N MET A 108 -14.92 0.57 -9.07
CA MET A 108 -16.20 -0.13 -8.96
C MET A 108 -16.15 -1.53 -9.59
N LYS A 109 -15.49 -1.69 -10.74
CA LYS A 109 -15.25 -3.01 -11.36
C LYS A 109 -14.38 -3.91 -10.50
N MET A 110 -13.38 -3.35 -9.82
CA MET A 110 -12.54 -4.11 -8.88
C MET A 110 -13.35 -4.63 -7.68
N PHE A 111 -14.38 -3.90 -7.27
CA PHE A 111 -15.29 -4.29 -6.18
C PHE A 111 -16.54 -5.06 -6.64
N ASP A 112 -16.63 -5.44 -7.92
CA ASP A 112 -17.71 -6.31 -8.42
C ASP A 112 -17.43 -7.77 -8.04
N THR A 113 -18.21 -8.26 -7.08
CA THR A 113 -18.06 -9.60 -6.48
C THR A 113 -18.48 -10.74 -7.41
N THR A 114 -19.19 -10.43 -8.50
CA THR A 114 -19.70 -11.40 -9.47
C THR A 114 -18.66 -11.80 -10.51
N LEU A 115 -17.60 -11.00 -10.66
CA LEU A 115 -16.63 -11.18 -11.73
C LEU A 115 -15.61 -12.30 -11.44
N PRO A 116 -15.23 -13.10 -12.46
CA PRO A 116 -14.40 -14.29 -12.28
C PRO A 116 -12.95 -13.94 -11.87
N TYR A 117 -12.51 -12.71 -12.18
CA TYR A 117 -11.17 -12.23 -11.85
C TYR A 117 -11.03 -11.73 -10.40
N TRP A 118 -12.11 -11.70 -9.60
CA TRP A 118 -12.07 -11.29 -8.19
C TRP A 118 -10.95 -12.00 -7.42
N ASN A 119 -10.98 -13.33 -7.43
CA ASN A 119 -10.00 -14.14 -6.71
C ASN A 119 -8.57 -13.86 -7.19
N VAL A 120 -8.38 -13.65 -8.49
CA VAL A 120 -7.06 -13.39 -9.09
C VAL A 120 -6.51 -12.05 -8.61
N ILE A 121 -7.31 -10.99 -8.69
CA ILE A 121 -6.92 -9.64 -8.27
C ILE A 121 -6.58 -9.63 -6.77
N TRP A 122 -7.49 -10.09 -5.93
CA TRP A 122 -7.29 -10.03 -4.48
C TRP A 122 -6.16 -10.95 -4.02
N SER A 123 -5.99 -12.13 -4.63
CA SER A 123 -4.83 -13.00 -4.36
C SER A 123 -3.50 -12.34 -4.74
N ALA A 124 -3.45 -11.64 -5.88
CA ALA A 124 -2.24 -10.93 -6.29
C ALA A 124 -1.85 -9.84 -5.28
N PHE A 125 -2.83 -9.07 -4.78
CA PHE A 125 -2.58 -8.09 -3.73
C PHE A 125 -2.16 -8.71 -2.40
N ILE A 126 -2.73 -9.86 -2.02
CA ILE A 126 -2.34 -10.59 -0.82
C ILE A 126 -0.88 -11.08 -0.93
N LEU A 127 -0.49 -11.65 -2.07
CA LEU A 127 0.88 -12.08 -2.33
C LEU A 127 1.87 -10.91 -2.30
N LEU A 128 1.52 -9.79 -2.93
CA LEU A 128 2.30 -8.56 -2.84
C LEU A 128 2.44 -8.09 -1.39
N GLY A 129 1.34 -8.10 -0.63
CA GLY A 129 1.32 -7.76 0.79
C GLY A 129 2.21 -8.66 1.63
N GLY A 130 2.15 -9.97 1.41
CA GLY A 130 3.02 -10.94 2.05
C GLY A 130 4.49 -10.70 1.75
N ALA A 131 4.85 -10.45 0.48
CA ALA A 131 6.22 -10.15 0.09
C ALA A 131 6.75 -8.87 0.75
N VAL A 132 5.93 -7.82 0.77
CA VAL A 132 6.24 -6.54 1.43
C VAL A 132 6.37 -6.71 2.94
N PHE A 133 5.50 -7.50 3.57
CA PHE A 133 5.56 -7.79 5.00
C PHE A 133 6.85 -8.54 5.37
N VAL A 134 7.19 -9.59 4.63
CA VAL A 134 8.42 -10.38 4.83
C VAL A 134 9.65 -9.51 4.65
N LEU A 135 9.65 -8.62 3.64
CA LEU A 135 10.70 -7.63 3.47
C LEU A 135 10.85 -6.74 4.72
N GLY A 136 9.74 -6.26 5.30
CA GLY A 136 9.75 -5.52 6.57
C GLY A 136 10.41 -6.28 7.72
N ILE A 137 10.10 -7.57 7.89
CA ILE A 137 10.76 -8.43 8.89
C ILE A 137 12.26 -8.56 8.63
N ILE A 138 12.66 -8.78 7.37
CA ILE A 138 14.08 -8.92 6.99
C ILE A 138 14.84 -7.64 7.32
N LEU A 139 14.27 -6.47 6.99
CA LEU A 139 14.89 -5.17 7.27
C LEU A 139 14.98 -4.91 8.78
N LEU A 140 13.95 -5.27 9.54
CA LEU A 140 13.97 -5.16 11.00
C LEU A 140 15.11 -6.00 11.60
N ARG A 141 15.23 -7.27 11.17
CA ARG A 141 16.30 -8.18 11.62
C ARG A 141 17.69 -7.68 11.22
N LYS A 142 17.86 -7.16 10.00
CA LYS A 142 19.14 -6.58 9.55
C LYS A 142 19.52 -5.38 10.40
N ARG A 143 18.57 -4.50 10.71
CA ARG A 143 18.80 -3.32 11.55
C ARG A 143 19.17 -3.71 12.99
N VAL A 144 18.51 -4.69 13.60
CA VAL A 144 18.82 -5.14 14.97
C VAL A 144 20.23 -5.73 15.09
N LYS A 145 20.77 -6.31 14.00
CA LYS A 145 22.11 -6.90 13.96
C LYS A 145 23.23 -5.89 13.63
N THR A 146 22.89 -4.65 13.27
CA THR A 146 23.84 -3.60 12.87
C THR A 146 23.98 -2.58 13.99
#